data_AF-A0A7Z9ZGF5-F1
#
_entry.id   AF-A0A7Z9ZGF5-F1
#
_cell.length_a   1.000
_cell.length_b   1.000
_cell.length_c   1.000
_cell.angle_alpha   90.00
_cell.angle_beta   90.00
_cell.angle_gamma   90.00
#
_symmetry.space_group_name_H-M   'P 1'
#
loop_
_entity.id
_entity.type
_entity.pdbx_description
1 polymer ?
#
loop_
_entity_poly.entity_id
_entity_poly.type
_entity_poly.pdbx_seq_one_letter_code
_entity_poly.pdbx_strand_id
1 'polypeptide(L)'
;MSQRTVFLDIGISGAFITRRWEEPDNWMRLTKELGYPYHEFCGDVLDPFFMGDRAYQLRTARAVKEAADRYGVKISAFYTGMATHRFHGLSHSSPVVRARM
;
A
#
# COMPACT_ATOMS: atom_id res chain seq x y z
N MET A 1 21.20 -29.33 -19.56
CA MET A 1 20.35 -28.61 -18.59
C MET A 1 19.08 -28.20 -19.33
N SER A 2 17.89 -28.56 -18.84
CA SER A 2 16.62 -28.15 -19.46
C SER A 2 16.45 -26.65 -19.34
N GLN A 3 16.27 -25.94 -20.45
CA GLN A 3 15.91 -24.52 -20.43
C GLN A 3 14.49 -24.40 -19.85
N ARG A 4 14.30 -23.55 -18.85
CA ARG A 4 12.98 -23.25 -18.27
C ARG A 4 12.68 -21.78 -18.55
N THR A 5 11.50 -21.51 -19.10
CA THR A 5 10.99 -20.15 -19.26
C THR A 5 10.38 -19.70 -17.93
N VAL A 6 10.81 -18.53 -17.42
CA VAL A 6 10.25 -17.90 -16.22
C VAL A 6 9.60 -16.58 -16.64
N PHE A 7 8.40 -16.33 -16.14
CA PHE A 7 7.73 -15.04 -16.28
C PHE A 7 7.86 -14.27 -14.97
N LEU A 8 8.22 -12.98 -15.05
CA LEU A 8 8.45 -12.11 -13.90
C LEU A 8 7.61 -10.85 -14.03
N ASP A 9 6.74 -10.63 -13.05
CA ASP A 9 6.04 -9.38 -12.84
C ASP A 9 6.84 -8.50 -11.89
N ILE A 10 7.17 -7.28 -12.32
CA ILE A 10 7.95 -6.33 -11.52
C ILE A 10 7.04 -5.20 -11.05
N GLY A 11 7.04 -4.94 -9.75
CA GLY A 11 6.31 -3.86 -9.11
C GLY A 11 7.19 -3.00 -8.23
N ILE A 12 6.59 -1.95 -7.68
CA ILE A 12 7.25 -1.03 -6.75
C ILE A 12 6.44 -0.94 -5.44
N SER A 13 7.17 -0.83 -4.32
CA SER A 13 6.57 -0.59 -3.01
C SER A 13 6.16 0.87 -2.87
N GLY A 14 4.94 1.14 -2.40
CA GLY A 14 4.41 2.47 -2.14
C GLY A 14 5.13 3.25 -1.03
N ALA A 15 6.17 2.70 -0.40
CA ALA A 15 6.98 3.44 0.57
C ALA A 15 7.58 4.75 -0.01
N PHE A 16 7.87 4.81 -1.32
CA PHE A 16 8.47 6.00 -1.95
C PHE A 16 7.57 7.24 -1.92
N ILE A 17 6.24 7.06 -1.88
CA ILE A 17 5.27 8.19 -1.89
C ILE A 17 4.97 8.75 -0.50
N THR A 18 5.29 7.99 0.55
CA THR A 18 5.02 8.38 1.94
C THR A 18 5.62 9.74 2.28
N ARG A 19 4.84 10.58 2.99
CA ARG A 19 5.22 11.95 3.43
C ARG A 19 5.59 12.93 2.31
N ARG A 20 5.27 12.63 1.05
CA ARG A 20 5.58 13.49 -0.11
C ARG A 20 4.34 13.87 -0.90
N TRP A 21 3.44 12.91 -1.10
CA TRP A 21 2.18 13.12 -1.82
C TRP A 21 1.03 12.52 -1.02
N GLU A 22 0.01 13.33 -0.78
CA GLU A 22 -1.20 13.05 -0.02
C GLU A 22 -2.39 12.68 -0.92
N GLU A 23 -2.41 13.20 -2.15
CA GLU A 23 -3.52 12.99 -3.08
C GLU A 23 -3.45 11.59 -3.74
N PRO A 24 -4.52 10.78 -3.66
CA PRO A 24 -4.58 9.41 -4.22
C PRO A 24 -4.19 9.29 -5.70
N ASP A 25 -4.53 10.29 -6.51
CA ASP A 25 -4.22 10.32 -7.94
C ASP A 25 -2.72 10.28 -8.19
N ASN A 26 -1.94 11.03 -7.39
CA ASN A 26 -0.48 11.06 -7.49
C ASN A 26 0.14 9.68 -7.29
N TRP A 27 -0.41 8.86 -6.40
CA TRP A 27 0.17 7.57 -6.03
C TRP A 27 0.23 6.61 -7.21
N MET A 28 -0.88 6.52 -7.96
CA MET A 28 -0.98 5.63 -9.12
C MET A 28 -0.36 6.26 -10.37
N ARG A 29 -0.52 7.58 -10.56
CA ARG A 29 0.13 8.32 -11.65
C ARG A 29 1.64 8.18 -11.60
N LEU A 30 2.27 8.44 -10.45
CA LEU A 30 3.73 8.34 -10.28
C LEU A 30 4.22 6.91 -10.48
N THR A 31 3.47 5.91 -10.00
CA THR A 31 3.80 4.50 -10.23
C THR A 31 3.85 4.18 -11.73
N LYS A 32 2.86 4.65 -12.48
CA LYS A 32 2.80 4.49 -13.94
C LYS A 32 3.91 5.23 -14.65
N GLU A 33 4.17 6.49 -14.28
CA GLU A 33 5.23 7.33 -14.87
C GLU A 33 6.63 6.75 -14.63
N LEU A 34 6.84 6.06 -13.51
CA LEU A 34 8.07 5.31 -13.22
C LEU A 34 8.18 3.98 -14.00
N GLY A 35 7.16 3.60 -14.75
CA GLY A 35 7.16 2.41 -15.62
C GLY A 35 6.71 1.12 -14.94
N TYR A 36 6.18 1.17 -13.71
CA TYR A 36 5.75 -0.04 -12.99
C TYR A 36 4.27 -0.35 -13.22
N PRO A 37 3.93 -1.57 -13.69
CA PRO A 37 2.54 -1.98 -13.83
C PRO A 37 1.93 -2.49 -12.51
N TYR A 38 2.74 -2.81 -11.50
CA TYR A 38 2.30 -3.30 -10.19
C TYR A 38 2.73 -2.37 -9.06
N HIS A 39 1.82 -2.18 -8.10
CA HIS A 39 2.02 -1.36 -6.91
C HIS A 39 1.72 -2.19 -5.65
N GLU A 40 2.66 -2.26 -4.72
CA GLU A 40 2.36 -2.70 -3.36
C GLU A 40 1.94 -1.48 -2.53
N PHE A 41 0.68 -1.44 -2.11
CA PHE A 41 0.13 -0.31 -1.38
C PHE A 41 0.74 -0.21 0.02
N CYS A 42 1.22 0.98 0.40
CA CYS A 42 1.80 1.21 1.72
C CYS A 42 0.77 1.83 2.68
N GLY A 43 0.53 1.18 3.83
CA GLY A 43 -0.38 1.65 4.87
C GLY A 43 -0.03 3.03 5.42
N ASP A 44 1.23 3.47 5.36
CA ASP A 44 1.65 4.80 5.85
C ASP A 44 0.99 5.98 5.09
N VAL A 45 0.39 5.76 3.90
CA VAL A 45 -0.40 6.80 3.21
C VAL A 45 -1.91 6.70 3.46
N LEU A 46 -2.40 5.56 3.94
CA LEU A 46 -3.80 5.34 4.30
C LEU A 46 -3.92 4.27 5.39
N ASP A 47 -3.61 4.65 6.63
CA ASP A 47 -3.51 3.70 7.73
C ASP A 47 -4.90 3.44 8.35
N PRO A 48 -5.35 2.17 8.42
CA PRO A 48 -6.66 1.82 8.96
C PRO A 48 -6.77 2.01 10.48
N PHE A 49 -5.65 1.99 11.22
CA PHE A 49 -5.59 2.08 12.67
C PHE A 49 -5.45 3.52 13.17
N PHE A 50 -4.66 4.36 12.50
CA PHE A 50 -4.23 5.66 13.03
C PHE A 50 -4.93 6.88 12.41
N MET A 51 -5.58 6.76 11.25
CA MET A 51 -6.21 7.91 10.58
C MET A 51 -7.62 8.27 11.08
N GLY A 52 -8.22 7.44 11.95
CA GLY A 52 -9.38 7.78 12.79
C GLY A 52 -10.74 7.99 12.11
N ASP A 53 -10.80 8.56 10.91
CA ASP A 53 -12.06 8.78 10.17
C ASP A 53 -12.27 7.69 9.11
N ARG A 54 -13.13 6.72 9.44
CA ARG A 54 -13.49 5.61 8.55
C ARG A 54 -14.14 6.07 7.24
N ALA A 55 -14.95 7.12 7.27
CA ALA A 55 -15.61 7.61 6.07
C ALA A 55 -14.60 8.24 5.11
N TYR A 56 -13.65 9.02 5.64
CA TYR A 56 -12.51 9.53 4.89
C TYR A 56 -11.68 8.38 4.33
N GLN A 57 -11.26 7.42 5.15
CA GLN A 57 -10.48 6.27 4.71
C GLN A 57 -11.13 5.53 3.53
N LEU A 58 -12.43 5.25 3.61
CA LEU A 58 -13.16 4.56 2.54
C LEU A 58 -13.31 5.42 1.28
N ARG A 59 -13.48 6.73 1.40
CA ARG A 59 -13.49 7.64 0.23
C ARG A 59 -12.12 7.65 -0.45
N THR A 60 -11.05 7.79 0.33
CA THR A 60 -9.67 7.78 -0.17
C THR A 60 -9.33 6.44 -0.82
N ALA A 61 -9.67 5.31 -0.21
CA ALA A 61 -9.45 3.99 -0.79
C ALA A 61 -10.17 3.79 -2.13
N ARG A 62 -11.39 4.33 -2.29
CA ARG A 62 -12.10 4.34 -3.58
C ARG A 62 -11.37 5.19 -4.62
N ALA A 63 -10.95 6.41 -4.25
CA ALA A 63 -10.19 7.28 -5.15
C ALA A 63 -8.87 6.64 -5.61
N VAL A 64 -8.16 5.93 -4.71
CA VAL A 64 -6.97 5.14 -5.07
C VAL A 64 -7.30 4.07 -6.09
N LYS A 65 -8.38 3.30 -5.88
CA LYS A 65 -8.80 2.25 -6.80
C LYS A 65 -9.17 2.81 -8.18
N GLU A 66 -9.88 3.93 -8.22
CA GLU A 66 -10.24 4.62 -9.46
C GLU A 66 -9.00 5.15 -10.19
N ALA A 67 -8.02 5.69 -9.46
CA ALA A 67 -6.74 6.12 -10.04
C ALA A 67 -5.96 4.92 -10.59
N ALA A 68 -5.94 3.80 -9.87
CA ALA A 68 -5.25 2.58 -10.29
C ALA A 68 -5.82 2.06 -11.61
N ASP A 69 -7.15 2.04 -11.74
CA ASP A 69 -7.84 1.65 -12.97
C ASP A 69 -7.54 2.62 -14.12
N ARG A 70 -7.59 3.92 -13.85
CA ARG A 70 -7.33 4.98 -14.84
C ARG A 70 -5.92 4.92 -15.42
N TYR A 71 -4.92 4.64 -14.58
CA TYR A 71 -3.52 4.57 -14.99
C TYR A 71 -3.08 3.17 -15.43
N GLY A 72 -3.97 2.17 -15.35
CA GLY A 72 -3.65 0.77 -15.67
C GLY A 72 -2.58 0.19 -14.74
N VAL A 73 -2.60 0.56 -13.46
CA VAL A 73 -1.70 0.06 -12.41
C VAL A 73 -2.46 -0.95 -11.57
N LYS A 74 -1.90 -2.14 -11.37
CA LYS A 74 -2.48 -3.16 -10.49
C LYS A 74 -1.92 -3.04 -9.08
N ILE A 75 -2.78 -2.77 -8.11
CA ILE A 75 -2.43 -2.91 -6.69
C ILE A 75 -2.35 -4.42 -6.39
N SER A 76 -1.15 -4.93 -6.14
CA SER A 76 -0.87 -6.37 -6.01
C SER A 76 -0.84 -6.85 -4.57
N ALA A 77 -0.53 -5.97 -3.64
CA ALA A 77 -0.39 -6.28 -2.22
C ALA A 77 -0.66 -5.04 -1.36
N PHE A 78 -0.84 -5.27 -0.06
CA PHE A 78 -0.88 -4.24 0.98
C PHE A 78 0.23 -4.52 1.99
N TYR A 79 1.12 -3.57 2.15
CA TYR A 79 2.18 -3.57 3.15
C TYR A 79 1.88 -2.52 4.21
N THR A 80 2.00 -2.88 5.48
CA THR A 80 1.54 -2.02 6.58
C THR A 80 2.36 -0.75 6.77
N GLY A 81 3.57 -0.67 6.20
CA GLY A 81 4.42 0.50 6.30
C GLY A 81 5.36 0.50 7.51
N MET A 82 6.01 1.63 7.76
CA MET A 82 6.95 1.83 8.86
C MET A 82 6.27 2.14 10.18
N ALA A 83 5.10 2.78 10.17
CA ALA A 83 4.39 3.13 11.41
C ALA A 83 4.04 1.87 12.20
N THR A 84 3.37 0.91 11.55
CA THR A 84 2.99 -0.36 12.19
C THR A 84 4.20 -1.23 12.54
N HIS A 85 5.29 -1.15 11.76
CA HIS A 85 6.52 -1.91 11.99
C HIS A 85 7.26 -1.52 13.28
N ARG A 86 6.99 -0.32 13.82
CA ARG A 86 7.56 0.13 15.10
C ARG A 86 6.89 -0.51 16.32
N PHE A 87 5.76 -1.20 16.14
CA PHE A 87 5.04 -1.86 17.21
C PHE A 87 5.27 -3.37 17.19
N HIS A 88 5.15 -4.01 18.36
CA HIS A 88 5.20 -5.47 18.45
C HIS A 88 4.05 -6.18 17.71
N GLY A 89 2.96 -5.47 17.40
CA GLY A 89 1.79 -6.05 16.74
C GLY A 89 1.26 -7.29 17.46
N LEU A 90 1.04 -8.36 16.69
CA LEU A 90 0.56 -9.65 17.20
C LEU A 90 1.55 -10.39 18.10
N SER A 91 2.81 -9.95 18.19
CA SER A 91 3.82 -10.55 19.08
C SER A 91 3.86 -9.95 20.48
N HIS A 92 3.06 -8.90 20.76
CA HIS A 92 3.06 -8.28 22.07
C HIS A 92 2.63 -9.28 23.15
N SER A 93 3.33 -9.31 24.30
CA SER A 93 3.04 -10.21 25.44
C SER A 93 1.61 -10.09 25.98
N SER A 94 1.00 -8.91 25.94
CA SER A 94 -0.30 -8.62 26.51
C SER A 94 -1.44 -8.92 25.52
N PRO A 95 -2.42 -9.78 25.86
CA PRO A 95 -3.53 -10.11 24.98
C PRO A 95 -4.42 -8.90 24.66
N VAL A 96 -4.58 -7.94 25.57
CA VAL A 96 -5.40 -6.74 25.34
C VAL A 96 -4.80 -5.80 24.30
N VAL A 97 -3.46 -5.82 24.13
CA VAL A 97 -2.80 -5.04 23.07
C VAL A 97 -3.00 -5.73 21.72
N ARG A 98 -2.81 -7.07 21.67
CA ARG A 98 -3.04 -7.85 20.45
C ARG A 98 -4.47 -7.76 19.92
N ALA A 99 -5.46 -7.64 20.81
CA ALA A 99 -6.88 -7.54 20.42
C ALA A 99 -7.25 -6.20 19.75
N ARG A 100 -6.36 -5.20 19.75
CA ARG A 100 -6.55 -3.90 19.09
C ARG A 100 -5.78 -3.74 17.78
N MET A 101 -5.01 -4.77 17.41
CA MET A 101 -4.26 -4.89 16.15
C MET A 101 -5.07 -5.78 15.20
#